data_AF-K0RGH3-F1
#
_entry.id   AF-K0RGH3-F1
#
_cell.length_a   1.000
_cell.length_b   1.000
_cell.length_c   1.000
_cell.angle_alpha   90.00
_cell.angle_beta   90.00
_cell.angle_gamma   90.00
#
_symmetry.space_group_name_H-M   'P 1'
#
loop_
_entity.id
_entity.type
_entity.pdbx_description
1 polymer ?
#
loop_
_entity_poly.entity_id
_entity_poly.type
_entity_poly.pdbx_seq_one_letter_code
_entity_poly.pdbx_strand_id
1 'polypeptide(L)'
;QYWHRSVVLVTDVADDPARGEAEDDGVPDGELAGGDGRGRWGHRGLMLNRLAGARLSAVRGSGGGEETSAAAEGDDWPVLRGGDLRGLDSSDPSLVCLLRAPPDLRALDVPSTPIVGPLSLIGLDGARSLVSDGICDADDLAVLAGRCAWRPGQLAREMGGDRAEWIAASVDGSTVWESIVGMRSALDGAGGGGDLRGSASDRLLEAGSGMWSSLLSMIGVDESDAVSRLSAGRLGFYDEMLRAWYREKVRADRGPGRDDGTEEDGPARDSSGLIRPGAVVRSTRPPPDDVLLYDAEFARCVVLVLDESETATVGVLLDHAMAAALDVVDGSDPLPLRYGGPVGWSAYRDGSWRDPHDGGGDDGGEEEMYEGFLEYAGDDVAADSPSSEYSSGGADDEDDEDDSAFLWIARTSSLAPTVRRVPIGDSGLSSMREDDAVDAVQSGLLSPDDVAVYSGVCIWEKSDGMGSVGGGLREQIDALGAMEVVPPSPAGPGGGDAVPAALAAFGPVLRQSVLTEGSLERNAALSDEAWRGDGAAAGRGGRTTEAGGWRAWCRGRGPRGSCFRTRSSGSSSTDGGAERESVSSRTFAPAKALPTVGH
;
A
#
# COMPACT_ATOMS: atom_id res chain seq x y z
N GLN A 1 5.11 -1.23 -4.20
CA GLN A 1 4.12 -1.53 -5.27
C GLN A 1 4.46 -0.84 -6.57
N TYR A 2 4.60 0.50 -6.57
CA TYR A 2 4.93 1.30 -7.75
C TYR A 2 6.11 0.76 -8.59
N TRP A 3 7.17 0.29 -7.90
CA TRP A 3 8.41 -0.21 -8.50
C TRP A 3 8.42 -1.70 -8.88
N HIS A 4 7.32 -2.44 -8.67
CA HIS A 4 7.30 -3.90 -8.91
C HIS A 4 7.49 -4.24 -10.39
N ARG A 5 8.48 -5.09 -10.72
CA ARG A 5 8.92 -5.40 -12.10
C ARG A 5 9.26 -4.15 -12.93
N SER A 6 9.67 -3.04 -12.31
CA SER A 6 10.01 -1.83 -13.07
C SER A 6 11.35 -1.96 -13.78
N VAL A 7 11.44 -1.37 -14.97
CA VAL A 7 12.68 -1.19 -15.73
C VAL A 7 12.96 0.29 -15.81
N VAL A 8 14.09 0.72 -15.25
CA VAL A 8 14.48 2.14 -15.25
C VAL A 8 15.78 2.31 -16.03
N LEU A 9 15.76 3.24 -17.00
CA LEU A 9 16.96 3.72 -17.68
C LEU A 9 17.52 4.89 -16.87
N VAL A 10 18.73 4.74 -16.32
CA VAL A 10 19.43 5.87 -15.68
C VAL A 10 19.83 6.86 -16.77
N THR A 11 19.38 8.10 -16.63
CA THR A 11 19.59 9.16 -17.64
C THR A 11 20.65 10.14 -17.20
N ASP A 12 20.71 10.43 -15.90
CA ASP A 12 21.62 11.40 -15.34
C ASP A 12 22.21 10.87 -14.03
N VAL A 13 23.47 11.22 -13.81
CA VAL A 13 24.21 10.93 -12.58
C VAL A 13 24.82 12.26 -12.16
N ALA A 14 24.56 12.68 -10.93
CA ALA A 14 25.10 13.93 -10.42
C ALA A 14 26.64 13.92 -10.47
N ASP A 15 27.26 15.09 -10.62
CA ASP A 15 28.72 15.23 -10.64
C ASP A 15 29.37 14.68 -9.35
N ASP A 16 28.67 14.83 -8.22
CA ASP A 16 29.00 14.22 -6.94
C ASP A 16 27.78 13.42 -6.42
N PRO A 17 27.65 12.13 -6.78
CA PRO A 17 26.50 11.31 -6.36
C PRO A 17 26.39 11.09 -4.85
N ALA A 18 27.43 11.41 -4.08
CA ALA A 18 27.43 11.31 -2.62
C ALA A 18 26.88 12.58 -1.96
N ARG A 19 26.99 13.74 -2.61
CA ARG A 19 26.39 15.00 -2.15
C ARG A 19 25.10 15.38 -2.87
N GLY A 20 24.92 14.86 -4.07
CA GLY A 20 23.84 15.19 -4.98
C GLY A 20 23.90 16.59 -5.55
N GLU A 21 23.08 16.79 -6.56
CA GLU A 21 22.73 18.09 -7.11
C GLU A 21 21.36 18.52 -6.58
N ALA A 22 21.12 19.82 -6.55
CA ALA A 22 19.78 20.32 -6.23
C ALA A 22 18.78 19.83 -7.28
N GLU A 23 17.57 19.52 -6.84
CA GLU A 23 16.43 19.36 -7.73
C GLU A 23 16.17 20.68 -8.47
N ASP A 24 15.59 20.57 -9.67
CA ASP A 24 15.26 21.75 -10.45
C ASP A 24 14.20 22.56 -9.68
N ASP A 25 14.25 23.91 -9.72
CA ASP A 25 13.40 24.86 -8.95
C ASP A 25 11.87 24.75 -9.14
N GLY A 26 11.37 23.65 -9.70
CA GLY A 26 9.95 23.41 -9.99
C GLY A 26 9.46 22.01 -9.67
N VAL A 27 10.12 21.26 -8.78
CA VAL A 27 9.51 20.06 -8.16
C VAL A 27 8.75 20.52 -6.91
N PRO A 28 7.43 20.28 -6.79
CA PRO A 28 6.68 20.66 -5.60
C PRO A 28 7.26 20.03 -4.34
N ASP A 29 7.29 20.78 -3.23
CA ASP A 29 7.87 20.31 -1.96
C ASP A 29 7.25 19.00 -1.47
N GLY A 30 5.96 18.76 -1.75
CA GLY A 30 5.25 17.53 -1.42
C GLY A 30 5.65 16.32 -2.26
N GLU A 31 6.29 16.51 -3.41
CA GLU A 31 6.83 15.42 -4.25
C GLU A 31 8.28 15.08 -3.86
N LEU A 32 8.96 15.95 -3.09
CA LEU A 32 10.31 15.70 -2.62
C LEU A 32 10.29 14.74 -1.41
N ALA A 33 11.11 13.69 -1.47
CA ALA A 33 11.23 12.78 -0.35
C ALA A 33 11.80 13.50 0.90
N GLY A 34 11.13 13.34 2.05
CA GLY A 34 11.52 13.97 3.32
C GLY A 34 12.84 13.45 3.92
N GLY A 35 13.42 14.21 4.85
CA GLY A 35 14.66 13.90 5.57
C GLY A 35 15.93 14.54 4.99
N ASP A 36 17.09 14.19 5.54
CA ASP A 36 18.39 14.74 5.13
C ASP A 36 18.64 14.61 3.62
N GLY A 37 19.07 15.72 3.01
CA GLY A 37 19.26 15.80 1.56
C GLY A 37 17.97 15.95 0.76
N ARG A 38 16.87 16.41 1.38
CA ARG A 38 15.64 16.81 0.67
C ARG A 38 15.96 17.78 -0.45
N GLY A 39 15.31 17.59 -1.60
CA GLY A 39 15.54 18.39 -2.79
C GLY A 39 16.91 18.17 -3.42
N ARG A 40 17.59 17.05 -3.13
CA ARG A 40 18.82 16.66 -3.82
C ARG A 40 18.71 15.27 -4.42
N TRP A 41 19.33 15.08 -5.57
CA TRP A 41 19.39 13.80 -6.27
C TRP A 41 20.82 13.40 -6.59
N GLY A 42 21.11 12.11 -6.51
CA GLY A 42 22.37 11.51 -6.98
C GLY A 42 22.23 10.81 -8.33
N HIS A 43 21.05 10.24 -8.60
CA HIS A 43 20.74 9.59 -9.88
C HIS A 43 19.32 9.98 -10.32
N ARG A 44 19.13 10.18 -11.62
CA ARG A 44 17.80 10.31 -12.26
C ARG A 44 17.64 9.24 -13.33
N GLY A 45 16.40 8.87 -13.58
CA GLY A 45 16.09 7.90 -14.62
C GLY A 45 14.66 7.97 -15.11
N LEU A 46 14.38 7.13 -16.10
CA LEU A 46 13.08 7.00 -16.73
C LEU A 46 12.59 5.57 -16.64
N MET A 47 11.41 5.38 -16.06
CA MET A 47 10.70 4.12 -16.09
C MET A 47 10.19 3.84 -17.50
N LEU A 48 10.62 2.71 -18.08
CA LEU A 48 10.38 2.42 -19.49
C LEU A 48 9.15 1.54 -19.71
N ASN A 49 8.82 0.69 -18.74
CA ASN A 49 7.84 -0.39 -18.91
C ASN A 49 6.50 -0.13 -18.21
N ARG A 50 6.09 1.14 -18.16
CA ARG A 50 4.79 1.58 -17.65
C ARG A 50 4.00 2.35 -18.71
N LEU A 51 3.07 1.64 -19.34
CA LEU A 51 2.16 2.24 -20.31
C LEU A 51 1.01 2.92 -19.56
N ALA A 52 0.82 4.22 -19.79
CA ALA A 52 -0.17 4.99 -19.05
C ALA A 52 -1.58 4.95 -19.66
N GLY A 53 -1.71 4.46 -20.90
CA GLY A 53 -2.94 4.59 -21.68
C GLY A 53 -3.27 6.02 -22.13
N ALA A 54 -2.65 7.03 -21.52
CA ALA A 54 -2.83 8.45 -21.84
C ALA A 54 -2.19 8.85 -23.16
N ARG A 55 -2.81 9.83 -23.83
CA ARG A 55 -2.26 10.51 -25.01
C ARG A 55 -1.88 11.94 -24.68
N LEU A 56 -0.93 12.50 -25.44
CA LEU A 56 -0.37 13.83 -25.18
C LEU A 56 -1.44 14.93 -25.13
N SER A 57 -2.50 14.81 -25.92
CA SER A 57 -3.63 15.74 -25.91
C SER A 57 -4.38 15.75 -24.58
N ALA A 58 -4.58 14.58 -23.96
CA ALA A 58 -5.27 14.44 -22.67
C ALA A 58 -4.46 15.03 -21.51
N VAL A 59 -3.12 14.87 -21.54
CA VAL A 59 -2.23 15.38 -20.47
C VAL A 59 -2.22 16.91 -20.40
N ARG A 60 -2.42 17.60 -21.53
CA ARG A 60 -2.40 19.08 -21.57
C ARG A 60 -3.71 19.73 -21.15
N GLY A 61 -4.84 19.02 -21.29
CA GLY A 61 -6.17 19.60 -21.04
C GLY A 61 -6.49 19.89 -19.58
N SER A 62 -5.71 19.37 -18.63
CA SER A 62 -5.94 19.51 -17.19
C SER A 62 -5.36 20.80 -16.59
N GLY A 63 -4.29 21.35 -17.16
CA GLY A 63 -3.68 22.60 -16.70
C GLY A 63 -4.36 23.78 -17.35
N GLY A 64 -5.26 24.48 -16.64
CA GLY A 64 -6.12 25.57 -17.13
C GLY A 64 -5.43 26.86 -17.62
N GLY A 65 -4.24 26.76 -18.24
CA GLY A 65 -3.59 27.85 -18.95
C GLY A 65 -4.24 28.08 -20.33
N GLU A 66 -4.28 29.35 -20.76
CA GLU A 66 -4.88 29.80 -22.02
C GLU A 66 -4.54 28.84 -23.19
N GLU A 67 -5.59 28.28 -23.79
CA GLU A 67 -5.54 27.48 -25.01
C GLU A 67 -4.71 28.22 -26.07
N THR A 68 -3.44 27.85 -26.21
CA THR A 68 -2.63 28.26 -27.36
C THR A 68 -3.23 27.56 -28.57
N SER A 69 -4.00 28.33 -29.33
CA SER A 69 -4.89 27.91 -30.39
C SER A 69 -4.12 27.40 -31.63
N ALA A 70 -3.64 26.17 -31.55
CA ALA A 70 -3.48 25.21 -32.64
C ALA A 70 -2.72 23.99 -32.09
N ALA A 71 -3.43 23.00 -31.54
CA ALA A 71 -2.87 21.65 -31.48
C ALA A 71 -2.57 21.26 -32.93
N ALA A 72 -1.28 21.16 -33.28
CA ALA A 72 -0.90 20.75 -34.63
C ALA A 72 -1.51 19.37 -34.89
N GLU A 73 -2.22 19.25 -36.01
CA GLU A 73 -2.85 18.02 -36.46
C GLU A 73 -1.74 16.95 -36.61
N GLY A 74 -1.58 16.05 -35.62
CA GLY A 74 -0.48 15.08 -35.56
C GLY A 74 0.23 14.91 -34.20
N ASP A 75 -0.07 15.76 -33.21
CA ASP A 75 0.61 15.76 -31.90
C ASP A 75 0.06 14.76 -30.87
N ASP A 76 -0.80 13.81 -31.26
CA ASP A 76 -1.48 12.93 -30.31
C ASP A 76 -0.70 11.64 -30.02
N TRP A 77 0.50 11.83 -29.47
CA TRP A 77 1.46 10.77 -29.17
C TRP A 77 1.08 10.00 -27.89
N PRO A 78 1.27 8.67 -27.84
CA PRO A 78 1.09 7.90 -26.61
C PRO A 78 2.12 8.31 -25.57
N VAL A 79 1.68 8.48 -24.32
CA VAL A 79 2.53 8.89 -23.20
C VAL A 79 2.78 7.70 -22.27
N LEU A 80 4.05 7.43 -21.98
CA LEU A 80 4.49 6.47 -20.98
C LEU A 80 4.66 7.17 -19.63
N ARG A 81 4.58 6.42 -18.52
CA ARG A 81 4.97 6.95 -17.21
C ARG A 81 6.46 6.78 -17.03
N GLY A 82 7.18 7.90 -17.03
CA GLY A 82 8.62 7.98 -16.83
C GLY A 82 9.03 8.00 -15.36
N GLY A 83 8.11 8.29 -14.45
CA GLY A 83 8.35 8.18 -13.00
C GLY A 83 7.27 8.86 -12.17
N ASP A 84 7.53 8.93 -10.86
CA ASP A 84 6.65 9.48 -9.84
C ASP A 84 6.83 11.00 -9.70
N LEU A 85 8.05 11.50 -9.79
CA LEU A 85 8.32 12.94 -9.75
C LEU A 85 7.81 13.63 -11.00
N ARG A 86 6.93 14.62 -10.81
CA ARG A 86 6.23 15.34 -11.87
C ARG A 86 5.61 14.40 -12.91
N GLY A 87 5.09 13.27 -12.42
CA GLY A 87 4.42 12.26 -13.24
C GLY A 87 3.06 12.74 -13.77
N LEU A 88 2.34 11.84 -14.44
CA LEU A 88 1.02 12.14 -15.03
C LEU A 88 -0.05 12.59 -14.03
N ASP A 89 0.11 12.25 -12.76
CA ASP A 89 -0.84 12.62 -11.71
C ASP A 89 -0.49 14.00 -11.10
N SER A 90 0.63 14.61 -11.50
CA SER A 90 1.04 15.96 -11.08
C SER A 90 0.22 17.02 -11.81
N SER A 91 -0.01 18.16 -11.17
CA SER A 91 -0.68 19.32 -11.79
C SER A 91 0.17 19.97 -12.89
N ASP A 92 1.49 19.77 -12.84
CA ASP A 92 2.46 20.26 -13.85
C ASP A 92 3.40 19.12 -14.28
N PRO A 93 2.89 18.14 -15.06
CA PRO A 93 3.66 16.97 -15.46
C PRO A 93 4.86 17.36 -16.32
N SER A 94 6.03 16.83 -15.98
CA SER A 94 7.25 17.04 -16.77
C SER A 94 7.28 16.05 -17.94
N LEU A 95 7.32 16.57 -19.17
CA LEU A 95 7.32 15.76 -20.38
C LEU A 95 8.71 15.75 -21.02
N VAL A 96 9.27 14.56 -21.17
CA VAL A 96 10.55 14.31 -21.86
C VAL A 96 10.33 13.30 -22.98
N CYS A 97 11.08 13.44 -24.07
CA CYS A 97 11.06 12.49 -25.17
C CYS A 97 12.36 11.71 -25.22
N LEU A 98 12.25 10.38 -25.25
CA LEU A 98 13.34 9.49 -25.63
C LEU A 98 13.31 9.35 -27.15
N LEU A 99 14.37 9.82 -27.81
CA LEU A 99 14.53 9.85 -29.25
C LEU A 99 15.53 8.77 -29.68
N ARG A 100 15.14 7.96 -30.68
CA ARG A 100 16.10 7.20 -31.48
C ARG A 100 16.77 8.15 -32.47
N ALA A 101 17.90 8.71 -32.07
CA ALA A 101 18.62 9.73 -32.80
C ALA A 101 19.00 9.26 -34.21
N PRO A 102 18.64 10.01 -35.27
CA PRO A 102 19.21 9.77 -36.58
C PRO A 102 20.72 10.02 -36.53
N PRO A 103 21.52 9.37 -37.42
CA PRO A 103 22.98 9.53 -37.43
C PRO A 103 23.45 10.99 -37.49
N ASP A 104 22.65 11.85 -38.13
CA ASP A 104 22.97 13.26 -38.39
C ASP A 104 22.37 14.23 -37.34
N LEU A 105 21.80 13.74 -36.24
CA LEU A 105 21.13 14.58 -35.23
C LEU A 105 22.04 15.71 -34.71
N ARG A 106 23.33 15.42 -34.53
CA ARG A 106 24.33 16.38 -34.03
C ARG A 106 24.55 17.57 -34.98
N ALA A 107 24.22 17.43 -36.27
CA ALA A 107 24.38 18.49 -37.25
C ALA A 107 23.23 19.52 -37.20
N LEU A 108 22.13 19.20 -36.50
CA LEU A 108 20.90 19.99 -36.51
C LEU A 108 20.82 21.04 -35.39
N ASP A 109 21.83 21.11 -34.51
CA ASP A 109 21.92 22.05 -33.38
C ASP A 109 20.68 22.02 -32.44
N VAL A 110 20.02 20.86 -32.36
CA VAL A 110 18.87 20.66 -31.48
C VAL A 110 19.37 20.23 -30.10
N PRO A 111 19.02 20.96 -29.01
CA PRO A 111 19.42 20.60 -27.65
C PRO A 111 18.93 19.20 -27.30
N SER A 112 19.88 18.27 -27.17
CA SER A 112 19.60 16.88 -26.81
C SER A 112 20.75 16.31 -25.97
N THR A 113 20.40 15.42 -25.05
CA THR A 113 21.36 14.76 -24.17
C THR A 113 21.54 13.32 -24.63
N PRO A 114 22.72 12.93 -25.16
CA PRO A 114 22.96 11.55 -25.55
C PRO A 114 23.01 10.64 -24.31
N ILE A 115 22.32 9.50 -24.34
CA ILE A 115 22.26 8.55 -23.23
C ILE A 115 23.10 7.32 -23.54
N VAL A 116 22.62 6.44 -24.45
CA VAL A 116 23.30 5.20 -24.80
C VAL A 116 23.02 4.81 -26.24
N GLY A 117 24.10 4.54 -26.99
CA GLY A 117 24.01 4.17 -28.41
C GLY A 117 23.25 5.23 -29.22
N PRO A 118 22.18 4.86 -29.95
CA PRO A 118 21.36 5.80 -30.71
C PRO A 118 20.34 6.56 -29.86
N LEU A 119 20.29 6.38 -28.54
CA LEU A 119 19.27 7.02 -27.71
C LEU A 119 19.74 8.37 -27.19
N SER A 120 18.87 9.37 -27.32
CA SER A 120 19.04 10.71 -26.76
C SER A 120 17.76 11.16 -26.05
N LEU A 121 17.89 11.98 -25.02
CA LEU A 121 16.78 12.75 -24.47
C LEU A 121 16.65 14.09 -25.15
N ILE A 122 15.40 14.50 -25.37
CA ILE A 122 15.06 15.79 -25.94
C ILE A 122 13.78 16.31 -25.28
N GLY A 123 13.68 17.63 -25.14
CA GLY A 123 12.44 18.27 -24.69
C GLY A 123 11.31 18.10 -25.71
N LEU A 124 10.06 18.18 -25.24
CA LEU A 124 8.88 17.98 -26.10
C LEU A 124 8.84 18.93 -27.31
N ASP A 125 9.19 20.20 -27.13
CA ASP A 125 9.18 21.18 -28.22
C ASP A 125 10.25 20.86 -29.28
N GLY A 126 11.42 20.40 -28.85
CA GLY A 126 12.47 19.93 -29.75
C GLY A 126 12.03 18.70 -30.55
N ALA A 127 11.37 17.74 -29.90
CA ALA A 127 10.82 16.57 -30.57
C ALA A 127 9.79 16.93 -31.64
N ARG A 128 8.88 17.88 -31.34
CA ARG A 128 7.89 18.39 -32.30
C ARG A 128 8.52 19.06 -33.51
N SER A 129 9.54 19.88 -33.29
CA SER A 129 10.29 20.50 -34.39
C SER A 129 10.88 19.45 -35.32
N LEU A 130 11.51 18.40 -34.77
CA LEU A 130 12.11 17.33 -35.57
C LEU A 130 11.07 16.58 -36.42
N VAL A 131 9.89 16.32 -35.86
CA VAL A 131 8.79 15.66 -36.60
C VAL A 131 8.20 16.58 -37.66
N SER A 132 7.95 17.85 -37.34
CA SER A 132 7.40 18.82 -38.29
C SER A 132 8.35 19.09 -39.47
N ASP A 133 9.66 19.04 -39.20
CA ASP A 133 10.70 19.24 -40.21
C ASP A 133 10.97 17.98 -41.06
N GLY A 134 10.30 16.85 -40.74
CA GLY A 134 10.47 15.57 -41.43
C GLY A 134 11.83 14.93 -41.20
N ILE A 135 12.48 15.25 -40.08
CA ILE A 135 13.82 14.74 -39.73
C ILE A 135 13.71 13.36 -39.08
N CYS A 136 12.68 13.14 -38.28
CA CYS A 136 12.34 11.82 -37.73
C CYS A 136 10.82 11.60 -37.75
N ASP A 137 10.41 10.35 -37.66
CA ASP A 137 9.00 10.00 -37.55
C ASP A 137 8.55 10.03 -36.08
N ALA A 138 7.25 10.18 -35.82
CA ALA A 138 6.69 10.03 -34.47
C ALA A 138 6.96 8.64 -33.87
N ASP A 139 7.23 7.65 -34.71
CA ASP A 139 7.63 6.30 -34.31
C ASP A 139 9.08 6.18 -33.87
N ASP A 140 9.90 7.22 -34.08
CA ASP A 140 11.26 7.36 -33.54
C ASP A 140 11.29 8.02 -32.15
N LEU A 141 10.12 8.36 -31.59
CA LEU A 141 9.95 9.06 -30.32
C LEU A 141 9.15 8.22 -29.32
N ALA A 142 9.55 8.28 -28.06
CA ALA A 142 8.72 7.84 -26.94
C ALA A 142 8.56 9.01 -25.97
N VAL A 143 7.32 9.42 -25.71
CA VAL A 143 7.02 10.50 -24.78
C VAL A 143 6.84 9.91 -23.40
N LEU A 144 7.55 10.43 -22.41
CA LEU A 144 7.47 10.00 -21.02
C LEU A 144 7.07 11.18 -20.15
N ALA A 145 6.16 10.92 -19.22
CA ALA A 145 5.72 11.87 -18.21
C ALA A 145 6.29 11.51 -16.84
N GLY A 146 6.96 12.47 -16.23
CA GLY A 146 7.70 12.33 -14.98
C GLY A 146 9.04 11.62 -15.13
N ARG A 147 9.75 11.55 -14.01
CA ARG A 147 11.07 10.91 -13.87
C ARG A 147 11.20 10.23 -12.52
N CYS A 148 12.11 9.27 -12.46
CA CYS A 148 12.56 8.66 -11.22
C CYS A 148 13.76 9.46 -10.71
N ALA A 149 13.87 9.70 -9.41
CA ALA A 149 15.11 10.18 -8.82
C ALA A 149 15.43 9.44 -7.53
N TRP A 150 16.73 9.30 -7.27
CA TRP A 150 17.26 8.74 -6.04
C TRP A 150 18.12 9.78 -5.35
N ARG A 151 17.97 9.85 -4.02
CA ARG A 151 18.85 10.68 -3.19
C ARG A 151 20.30 10.23 -3.27
N PRO A 152 21.24 11.09 -2.86
CA PRO A 152 22.65 10.74 -2.80
C PRO A 152 22.89 9.44 -2.02
N GLY A 153 23.56 8.48 -2.65
CA GLY A 153 23.81 7.14 -2.10
C GLY A 153 22.60 6.20 -1.96
N GLN A 154 21.36 6.65 -2.22
CA GLN A 154 20.16 5.83 -2.05
C GLN A 154 20.13 4.63 -3.02
N LEU A 155 20.31 4.87 -4.32
CA LEU A 155 20.30 3.79 -5.33
C LEU A 155 21.40 2.74 -5.05
N ALA A 156 22.58 3.19 -4.61
CA ALA A 156 23.67 2.28 -4.24
C ALA A 156 23.31 1.40 -3.04
N ARG A 157 22.60 1.94 -2.04
CA ARG A 157 22.08 1.19 -0.90
C ARG A 157 20.99 0.20 -1.31
N GLU A 158 20.09 0.61 -2.20
CA GLU A 158 19.02 -0.27 -2.71
C GLU A 158 19.56 -1.41 -3.58
N MET A 159 20.66 -1.19 -4.31
CA MET A 159 21.40 -2.24 -5.04
C MET A 159 22.28 -3.11 -4.12
N GLY A 160 22.61 -2.63 -2.91
CA GLY A 160 23.52 -3.25 -1.96
C GLY A 160 23.09 -4.67 -1.55
N GLY A 161 24.04 -5.49 -1.08
CA GLY A 161 23.79 -6.93 -0.85
C GLY A 161 22.70 -7.24 0.17
N ASP A 162 22.46 -6.33 1.11
CA ASP A 162 21.43 -6.37 2.15
C ASP A 162 20.01 -6.13 1.61
N ARG A 163 19.85 -5.25 0.62
CA ARG A 163 18.54 -4.98 -0.02
C ARG A 163 18.38 -5.72 -1.35
N ALA A 164 19.32 -5.49 -2.27
CA ALA A 164 19.33 -5.90 -3.69
C ALA A 164 17.92 -5.87 -4.31
N GLU A 165 17.29 -4.72 -4.18
CA GLU A 165 15.99 -4.39 -4.77
C GLU A 165 16.12 -4.11 -6.26
N TRP A 166 17.31 -3.68 -6.68
CA TRP A 166 17.64 -3.38 -8.07
C TRP A 166 18.75 -4.26 -8.59
N ILE A 167 18.63 -4.66 -9.85
CA ILE A 167 19.69 -5.32 -10.61
C ILE A 167 20.13 -4.35 -11.70
N ALA A 168 21.37 -3.89 -11.62
CA ALA A 168 21.96 -3.05 -12.66
C ALA A 168 22.40 -3.90 -13.84
N ALA A 169 22.00 -3.50 -15.05
CA ALA A 169 22.41 -4.13 -16.29
C ALA A 169 22.91 -3.06 -17.28
N SER A 170 23.95 -3.38 -18.02
CA SER A 170 24.35 -2.59 -19.18
C SER A 170 23.66 -3.17 -20.42
N VAL A 171 22.94 -2.31 -21.14
CA VAL A 171 22.16 -2.67 -22.32
C VAL A 171 22.48 -1.70 -23.45
N ASP A 172 22.47 -2.19 -24.68
CA ASP A 172 22.61 -1.32 -25.84
C ASP A 172 21.28 -0.58 -26.11
N GLY A 173 21.38 0.62 -26.69
CA GLY A 173 20.19 1.45 -26.95
C GLY A 173 19.22 0.82 -27.96
N SER A 174 19.66 -0.08 -28.83
CA SER A 174 18.76 -0.76 -29.78
C SER A 174 17.86 -1.77 -29.08
N THR A 175 18.40 -2.58 -28.17
CA THR A 175 17.60 -3.51 -27.34
C THR A 175 16.52 -2.77 -26.54
N VAL A 176 16.89 -1.64 -25.92
CA VAL A 176 15.94 -0.80 -25.18
C VAL A 176 14.84 -0.30 -26.09
N TRP A 177 15.21 0.21 -27.28
CA TRP A 177 14.25 0.75 -28.24
C TRP A 177 13.29 -0.31 -28.78
N GLU A 178 13.79 -1.48 -29.16
CA GLU A 178 12.98 -2.60 -29.66
C GLU A 178 11.93 -3.02 -28.63
N SER A 179 12.30 -3.02 -27.35
CA SER A 179 11.37 -3.31 -26.25
C SER A 179 10.26 -2.25 -26.14
N ILE A 180 10.60 -0.96 -26.26
CA ILE A 180 9.63 0.14 -26.27
C ILE A 180 8.68 0.04 -27.46
N VAL A 181 9.20 -0.25 -28.67
CA VAL A 181 8.39 -0.45 -29.88
C VAL A 181 7.42 -1.63 -29.71
N GLY A 182 7.88 -2.73 -29.11
CA GLY A 182 7.03 -3.89 -28.79
C GLY A 182 5.89 -3.52 -27.84
N MET A 183 6.18 -2.73 -26.80
CA MET A 183 5.17 -2.23 -25.87
C MET A 183 4.17 -1.27 -26.52
N ARG A 184 4.63 -0.34 -27.36
CA ARG A 184 3.75 0.57 -28.12
C ARG A 184 2.81 -0.22 -29.05
N SER A 185 3.34 -1.22 -29.74
CA SER A 185 2.55 -2.10 -30.60
C SER A 185 1.44 -2.84 -29.83
N ALA A 186 1.72 -3.25 -28.58
CA ALA A 186 0.72 -3.85 -27.71
C ALA A 186 -0.39 -2.85 -27.29
N LEU A 187 -0.02 -1.59 -27.04
CA LEU A 187 -0.95 -0.50 -26.74
C LEU A 187 -1.87 -0.18 -27.92
N ASP A 188 -1.31 -0.04 -29.12
CA ASP A 188 -2.10 0.22 -30.33
C ASP A 188 -3.06 -0.95 -30.63
N GLY A 189 -2.61 -2.18 -30.42
CA GLY A 189 -3.44 -3.39 -30.53
C GLY A 189 -4.54 -3.52 -29.46
N ALA A 190 -4.42 -2.80 -28.33
CA ALA A 190 -5.42 -2.78 -27.28
C ALA A 190 -6.55 -1.76 -27.54
N GLY A 191 -6.28 -0.69 -28.31
CA GLY A 191 -7.26 0.37 -28.63
C GLY A 191 -8.31 -0.01 -29.69
N GLY A 192 -8.14 -1.13 -30.39
CA GLY A 192 -9.02 -1.58 -31.47
C GLY A 192 -10.39 -2.11 -31.04
N GLY A 193 -11.28 -1.25 -30.53
CA GLY A 193 -12.75 -1.30 -30.67
C GLY A 193 -13.57 -2.51 -30.17
N GLY A 194 -12.96 -3.57 -29.63
CA GLY A 194 -13.67 -4.73 -29.08
C GLY A 194 -13.92 -4.62 -27.58
N ASP A 195 -15.05 -5.16 -27.11
CA ASP A 195 -15.52 -5.21 -25.71
C ASP A 195 -14.66 -6.14 -24.82
N LEU A 196 -13.34 -5.95 -24.85
CA LEU A 196 -12.32 -6.77 -24.22
C LEU A 196 -11.56 -5.95 -23.17
N ARG A 197 -12.28 -5.19 -22.33
CA ARG A 197 -11.69 -4.32 -21.29
C ARG A 197 -10.68 -5.06 -20.40
N GLY A 198 -10.96 -6.32 -20.04
CA GLY A 198 -10.01 -7.15 -19.29
C GLY A 198 -8.75 -7.52 -20.09
N SER A 199 -8.88 -7.76 -21.40
CA SER A 199 -7.75 -8.17 -22.24
C SER A 199 -6.75 -7.04 -22.48
N ALA A 200 -7.17 -5.77 -22.48
CA ALA A 200 -6.27 -4.65 -22.73
C ALA A 200 -5.25 -4.50 -21.59
N SER A 201 -5.71 -4.45 -20.34
CA SER A 201 -4.84 -4.35 -19.17
C SER A 201 -3.90 -5.56 -19.05
N ASP A 202 -4.38 -6.77 -19.32
CA ASP A 202 -3.53 -7.96 -19.31
C ASP A 202 -2.44 -7.91 -20.38
N ARG A 203 -2.74 -7.44 -21.61
CA ARG A 203 -1.74 -7.28 -22.67
C ARG A 203 -0.69 -6.22 -22.34
N LEU A 204 -1.10 -5.10 -21.72
CA LEU A 204 -0.18 -4.03 -21.33
C LEU A 204 0.73 -4.48 -20.18
N LEU A 205 0.16 -5.20 -19.21
CA LEU A 205 0.91 -5.85 -18.14
C LEU A 205 1.92 -6.86 -18.70
N GLU A 206 1.49 -7.71 -19.64
CA GLU A 206 2.35 -8.69 -20.28
C GLU A 206 3.47 -8.02 -21.09
N ALA A 207 3.18 -6.95 -21.82
CA ALA A 207 4.18 -6.21 -22.57
C ALA A 207 5.23 -5.57 -21.65
N GLY A 208 4.79 -4.89 -20.58
CA GLY A 208 5.69 -4.27 -19.60
C GLY A 208 6.51 -5.30 -18.81
N SER A 209 5.88 -6.41 -18.39
CA SER A 209 6.55 -7.51 -17.69
C SER A 209 7.51 -8.26 -18.62
N GLY A 210 7.17 -8.36 -19.91
CA GLY A 210 7.99 -8.98 -20.94
C GLY A 210 9.32 -8.24 -21.13
N MET A 211 9.32 -6.89 -21.09
CA MET A 211 10.56 -6.11 -21.09
C MET A 211 11.45 -6.47 -19.89
N TRP A 212 10.88 -6.53 -18.69
CA TRP A 212 11.60 -6.88 -17.48
C TRP A 212 12.18 -8.30 -17.54
N SER A 213 11.37 -9.31 -17.88
CA SER A 213 11.84 -10.70 -17.99
C SER A 213 12.87 -10.88 -19.12
N SER A 214 12.74 -10.15 -20.24
CA SER A 214 13.72 -10.18 -21.34
C SER A 214 15.09 -9.65 -20.90
N LEU A 215 15.12 -8.52 -20.17
CA LEU A 215 16.37 -7.94 -19.69
C LEU A 215 17.06 -8.81 -18.62
N LEU A 216 16.30 -9.44 -17.73
CA LEU A 216 16.84 -10.42 -16.79
C LEU A 216 17.46 -11.63 -17.50
N SER A 217 16.75 -12.18 -18.48
CA SER A 217 17.24 -13.29 -19.31
C SER A 217 18.54 -12.93 -20.03
N MET A 218 18.64 -11.69 -20.54
CA MET A 218 19.84 -11.20 -21.22
C MET A 218 21.09 -11.19 -20.32
N ILE A 219 20.93 -10.88 -19.03
CA ILE A 219 22.03 -10.90 -18.06
C ILE A 219 22.20 -12.28 -17.37
N GLY A 220 21.46 -13.30 -17.82
CA GLY A 220 21.54 -14.66 -17.28
C GLY A 220 20.97 -14.78 -15.87
N VAL A 221 20.04 -13.92 -15.49
CA VAL A 221 19.32 -14.00 -14.20
C VAL A 221 17.95 -14.62 -14.47
N ASP A 222 17.69 -15.77 -13.84
CA ASP A 222 16.36 -16.38 -13.88
C ASP A 222 15.35 -15.53 -13.11
N GLU A 223 14.14 -15.40 -13.64
CA GLU A 223 13.04 -14.67 -12.98
C GLU A 223 12.77 -15.22 -11.57
N SER A 224 12.89 -16.55 -11.39
CA SER A 224 12.76 -17.18 -10.07
C SER A 224 13.78 -16.69 -9.05
N ASP A 225 15.00 -16.38 -9.50
CA ASP A 225 16.08 -15.91 -8.62
C ASP A 225 15.85 -14.46 -8.24
N ALA A 226 15.43 -13.62 -9.20
CA ALA A 226 15.07 -12.23 -8.97
C ALA A 226 13.91 -12.08 -7.96
N VAL A 227 12.91 -12.98 -8.01
CA VAL A 227 11.74 -12.94 -7.11
C VAL A 227 11.90 -13.79 -5.86
N SER A 228 12.96 -14.59 -5.74
CA SER A 228 13.18 -15.54 -4.63
C SER A 228 13.21 -14.87 -3.25
N ARG A 229 13.55 -13.57 -3.22
CA ARG A 229 13.60 -12.76 -2.00
C ARG A 229 12.22 -12.32 -1.50
N LEU A 230 11.22 -12.31 -2.39
CA LEU A 230 9.86 -12.06 -1.99
C LEU A 230 9.38 -13.24 -1.15
N SER A 231 8.80 -12.97 0.02
CA SER A 231 8.23 -14.04 0.83
C SER A 231 7.15 -14.79 0.04
N ALA A 232 7.03 -16.10 0.29
CA ALA A 232 6.15 -16.97 -0.46
C ALA A 232 4.72 -16.40 -0.51
N GLY A 233 4.15 -16.31 -1.71
CA GLY A 233 2.81 -15.76 -1.96
C GLY A 233 2.77 -14.26 -2.29
N ARG A 234 3.83 -13.47 -2.00
CA ARG A 234 3.85 -12.03 -2.29
C ARG A 234 3.96 -11.69 -3.78
N LEU A 235 4.66 -12.51 -4.58
CA LEU A 235 4.78 -12.27 -6.02
C LEU A 235 3.42 -12.16 -6.71
N GLY A 236 2.53 -13.13 -6.45
CA GLY A 236 1.18 -13.12 -7.03
C GLY A 236 0.35 -11.93 -6.58
N PHE A 237 0.56 -11.44 -5.34
CA PHE A 237 -0.07 -10.23 -4.85
C PHE A 237 0.42 -8.98 -5.59
N TYR A 238 1.73 -8.79 -5.72
CA TYR A 238 2.28 -7.65 -6.45
C TYR A 238 1.95 -7.68 -7.95
N ASP A 239 1.86 -8.86 -8.56
CA ASP A 239 1.41 -9.01 -9.95
C ASP A 239 -0.08 -8.63 -10.11
N GLU A 240 -0.95 -8.97 -9.14
CA GLU A 240 -2.34 -8.51 -9.16
C GLU A 240 -2.47 -7.02 -8.89
N MET A 241 -1.68 -6.47 -7.97
CA MET A 241 -1.59 -5.02 -7.74
C MET A 241 -1.20 -4.27 -9.01
N LEU A 242 -0.21 -4.79 -9.75
CA LEU A 242 0.20 -4.18 -11.01
C LEU A 242 -0.89 -4.33 -12.09
N ARG A 243 -1.61 -5.45 -12.10
CA ARG A 243 -2.77 -5.65 -12.98
C ARG A 243 -3.89 -4.66 -12.67
N ALA A 244 -4.22 -4.46 -11.39
CA ALA A 244 -5.19 -3.49 -10.91
C ALA A 244 -4.81 -2.07 -11.35
N TRP A 245 -3.54 -1.70 -11.17
CA TRP A 245 -3.01 -0.43 -11.65
C TRP A 245 -3.18 -0.22 -13.15
N TYR A 246 -2.88 -1.23 -13.97
CA TYR A 246 -3.13 -1.15 -15.42
C TYR A 246 -4.62 -1.04 -15.76
N ARG A 247 -5.53 -1.64 -14.99
CA ARG A 247 -6.97 -1.47 -15.19
C ARG A 247 -7.42 -0.05 -14.91
N GLU A 248 -6.94 0.54 -13.81
CA GLU A 248 -7.26 1.91 -13.44
C GLU A 248 -6.74 2.92 -14.47
N LYS A 249 -5.44 2.87 -14.79
CA LYS A 249 -4.82 3.88 -15.66
C LYS A 249 -5.28 3.81 -17.12
N VAL A 250 -5.65 2.62 -17.61
CA VAL A 250 -6.24 2.46 -18.96
C VAL A 250 -7.68 2.98 -19.03
N ARG A 251 -8.41 3.02 -17.91
CA ARG A 251 -9.79 3.54 -17.87
C ARG A 251 -9.84 5.06 -17.92
N ALA A 252 -8.88 5.74 -17.32
CA ALA A 252 -8.86 7.21 -17.18
C ALA A 252 -8.87 7.98 -18.51
N ASP A 253 -8.39 7.39 -19.62
CA ASP A 253 -8.34 8.04 -20.93
C ASP A 253 -9.71 8.08 -21.66
N ARG A 254 -10.73 7.37 -21.13
CA ARG A 254 -12.11 7.57 -21.57
C ARG A 254 -12.63 8.80 -20.84
N GLY A 255 -12.38 9.96 -21.45
CA GLY A 255 -12.75 11.26 -20.88
C GLY A 255 -14.14 11.27 -20.23
N PRO A 256 -14.36 12.13 -19.22
CA PRO A 256 -15.49 12.08 -18.27
C PRO A 256 -16.90 12.22 -18.88
N GLY A 257 -17.06 12.18 -20.20
CA GLY A 257 -18.28 12.58 -20.92
C GLY A 257 -19.04 11.47 -21.64
N ARG A 258 -18.83 10.18 -21.34
CA ARG A 258 -19.59 9.11 -22.00
C ARG A 258 -19.92 7.95 -21.08
N ASP A 259 -20.43 8.29 -19.90
CA ASP A 259 -21.36 7.39 -19.25
C ASP A 259 -22.64 7.38 -20.09
N ASP A 260 -22.79 6.31 -20.86
CA ASP A 260 -23.99 5.96 -21.59
C ASP A 260 -25.12 5.83 -20.56
N GLY A 261 -25.86 6.92 -20.37
CA GLY A 261 -26.95 7.07 -19.40
C GLY A 261 -28.14 6.13 -19.63
N THR A 262 -27.91 4.83 -19.51
CA THR A 262 -28.95 3.81 -19.49
C THR A 262 -28.86 2.85 -18.31
N GLU A 263 -27.86 2.99 -17.42
CA GLU A 263 -28.09 2.58 -16.03
C GLU A 263 -29.02 3.63 -15.42
N GLU A 264 -30.30 3.28 -15.31
CA GLU A 264 -31.26 4.05 -14.53
C GLU A 264 -30.66 4.26 -13.14
N ASP A 265 -30.13 5.47 -12.91
CA ASP A 265 -29.81 6.04 -11.60
C ASP A 265 -31.06 5.88 -10.71
N GLY A 266 -31.16 4.72 -10.07
CA GLY A 266 -31.90 4.62 -8.83
C GLY A 266 -31.34 5.73 -7.94
N PRO A 267 -32.19 6.59 -7.35
CA PRO A 267 -31.75 7.80 -6.66
C PRO A 267 -30.56 7.45 -5.78
N ALA A 268 -29.39 8.02 -6.12
CA ALA A 268 -28.15 7.78 -5.41
C ALA A 268 -28.46 7.84 -3.92
N ARG A 269 -28.29 6.71 -3.25
CA ARG A 269 -28.71 6.58 -1.86
C ARG A 269 -27.77 7.46 -1.05
N ASP A 270 -28.24 8.66 -0.73
CA ASP A 270 -27.55 9.60 0.14
C ASP A 270 -27.19 8.91 1.46
N SER A 271 -25.91 8.53 1.62
CA SER A 271 -25.42 7.81 2.78
C SER A 271 -25.13 8.73 3.97
N SER A 272 -25.28 10.05 3.82
CA SER A 272 -25.01 11.04 4.87
C SER A 272 -25.75 10.75 6.18
N GLY A 273 -26.98 10.24 6.12
CA GLY A 273 -27.75 9.85 7.31
C GLY A 273 -27.33 8.52 7.94
N LEU A 274 -26.52 7.72 7.25
CA LEU A 274 -26.06 6.41 7.69
C LEU A 274 -24.69 6.48 8.39
N ILE A 275 -23.85 7.44 8.00
CA ILE A 275 -22.55 7.70 8.63
C ILE A 275 -22.81 8.53 9.89
N ARG A 276 -22.66 7.90 11.06
CA ARG A 276 -22.84 8.55 12.37
C ARG A 276 -22.03 7.79 13.42
N PRO A 277 -21.72 8.39 14.59
CA PRO A 277 -21.07 7.66 15.67
C PRO A 277 -21.76 6.33 15.98
N GLY A 278 -20.96 5.27 16.04
CA GLY A 278 -21.42 3.90 16.24
C GLY A 278 -21.83 3.14 14.98
N ALA A 279 -21.85 3.79 13.82
CA ALA A 279 -21.99 3.11 12.53
C ALA A 279 -20.75 2.25 12.25
N VAL A 280 -20.97 1.13 11.56
CA VAL A 280 -19.88 0.28 11.06
C VAL A 280 -19.81 0.43 9.56
N VAL A 281 -18.61 0.69 9.07
CA VAL A 281 -18.29 0.72 7.65
C VAL A 281 -17.29 -0.40 7.39
N ARG A 282 -17.38 -1.05 6.23
CA ARG A 282 -16.39 -2.05 5.81
C ARG A 282 -16.03 -1.83 4.37
N SER A 283 -14.82 -2.24 3.97
CA SER A 283 -14.48 -2.25 2.55
C SER A 283 -15.34 -3.24 1.78
N THR A 284 -15.72 -2.88 0.55
CA THR A 284 -16.51 -3.72 -0.36
C THR A 284 -15.66 -4.89 -0.88
N ARG A 285 -16.33 -5.96 -1.35
CA ARG A 285 -15.65 -7.10 -2.01
C ARG A 285 -16.02 -7.23 -3.49
N PRO A 286 -15.02 -7.42 -4.37
CA PRO A 286 -13.58 -7.20 -4.13
C PRO A 286 -13.29 -5.70 -3.87
N PRO A 287 -12.22 -5.36 -3.10
CA PRO A 287 -11.81 -3.96 -3.01
C PRO A 287 -11.58 -3.46 -4.45
N PRO A 288 -12.08 -2.28 -4.80
CA PRO A 288 -11.83 -1.72 -6.12
C PRO A 288 -10.32 -1.55 -6.32
N ASP A 289 -9.90 -1.50 -7.59
CA ASP A 289 -8.48 -1.57 -7.99
C ASP A 289 -7.63 -0.43 -7.36
N ASP A 290 -8.28 0.68 -6.97
CA ASP A 290 -7.76 1.88 -6.30
C ASP A 290 -7.38 1.67 -4.82
N VAL A 291 -8.20 0.94 -4.05
CA VAL A 291 -7.92 0.60 -2.63
C VAL A 291 -6.66 -0.27 -2.51
N LEU A 292 -6.38 -1.08 -3.52
CA LEU A 292 -5.13 -1.85 -3.56
C LEU A 292 -3.89 -0.97 -3.72
N LEU A 293 -4.00 0.28 -4.16
CA LEU A 293 -2.86 1.13 -4.54
C LEU A 293 -2.46 2.14 -3.48
N TYR A 294 -3.43 2.75 -2.81
CA TYR A 294 -3.18 3.89 -1.93
C TYR A 294 -3.48 3.59 -0.46
N ASP A 295 -4.26 2.54 -0.19
CA ASP A 295 -4.96 2.37 1.08
C ASP A 295 -5.00 0.90 1.51
N ALA A 296 -3.85 0.23 1.45
CA ALA A 296 -3.76 -1.22 1.67
C ALA A 296 -4.24 -1.66 3.08
N GLU A 297 -4.16 -0.78 4.07
CA GLU A 297 -4.71 -0.98 5.43
C GLU A 297 -6.24 -1.01 5.46
N PHE A 298 -6.90 -0.46 4.45
CA PHE A 298 -8.35 -0.52 4.30
C PHE A 298 -8.82 -1.76 3.52
N ALA A 299 -7.89 -2.58 3.00
CA ALA A 299 -8.23 -3.82 2.31
C ALA A 299 -8.85 -4.84 3.28
N ARG A 300 -10.15 -5.12 3.12
CA ARG A 300 -10.96 -5.97 4.01
C ARG A 300 -11.07 -5.47 5.46
N CYS A 301 -10.89 -4.17 5.70
CA CYS A 301 -11.07 -3.60 7.02
C CYS A 301 -12.53 -3.51 7.48
N VAL A 302 -12.69 -3.41 8.81
CA VAL A 302 -13.92 -2.96 9.47
C VAL A 302 -13.63 -1.70 10.27
N VAL A 303 -14.33 -0.62 9.95
CA VAL A 303 -14.20 0.69 10.60
C VAL A 303 -15.42 0.92 11.50
N LEU A 304 -15.18 1.26 12.77
CA LEU A 304 -16.20 1.84 13.65
C LEU A 304 -16.09 3.36 13.59
N VAL A 305 -17.18 4.04 13.22
CA VAL A 305 -17.24 5.51 13.23
C VAL A 305 -17.32 5.97 14.68
N LEU A 306 -16.33 6.75 15.12
CA LEU A 306 -16.24 7.32 16.46
C LEU A 306 -16.91 8.69 16.50
N ASP A 307 -16.63 9.52 15.51
CA ASP A 307 -17.14 10.89 15.38
C ASP A 307 -17.47 11.21 13.92
N GLU A 308 -18.50 12.02 13.72
CA GLU A 308 -18.95 12.51 12.42
C GLU A 308 -19.28 13.98 12.54
N SER A 309 -18.38 14.83 12.04
CA SER A 309 -18.51 16.29 12.06
C SER A 309 -18.63 16.87 10.65
N GLU A 310 -18.88 18.17 10.55
CA GLU A 310 -18.87 18.90 9.27
C GLU A 310 -17.49 18.90 8.60
N THR A 311 -16.42 18.70 9.37
CA THR A 311 -15.04 18.87 8.90
C THR A 311 -14.28 17.56 8.73
N ALA A 312 -14.73 16.46 9.35
CA ALA A 312 -14.15 15.14 9.16
C ALA A 312 -15.08 14.02 9.64
N THR A 313 -14.85 12.81 9.14
CA THR A 313 -15.29 11.55 9.74
C THR A 313 -14.10 10.94 10.46
N VAL A 314 -14.29 10.47 11.70
CA VAL A 314 -13.24 9.81 12.48
C VAL A 314 -13.68 8.39 12.76
N GLY A 315 -12.82 7.43 12.49
CA GLY A 315 -13.10 6.02 12.72
C GLY A 315 -11.90 5.26 13.26
N VAL A 316 -12.14 4.03 13.71
CA VAL A 316 -11.09 3.12 14.17
C VAL A 316 -11.20 1.78 13.45
N LEU A 317 -10.08 1.29 12.95
CA LEU A 317 -9.95 -0.05 12.37
C LEU A 317 -10.08 -1.10 13.49
N LEU A 318 -11.12 -1.92 13.41
CA LEU A 318 -11.42 -2.90 14.46
C LEU A 318 -10.58 -4.17 14.35
N ASP A 319 -10.21 -4.59 13.13
CA ASP A 319 -9.81 -5.96 12.83
C ASP A 319 -8.31 -6.17 12.58
N HIS A 320 -7.48 -5.17 12.89
CA HIS A 320 -6.03 -5.16 12.68
C HIS A 320 -5.24 -5.44 13.98
N ALA A 321 -5.01 -6.72 14.30
CA ALA A 321 -4.21 -7.10 15.46
C ALA A 321 -2.71 -6.76 15.28
N MET A 322 -2.06 -6.23 16.31
CA MET A 322 -0.62 -5.92 16.31
C MET A 322 0.20 -6.96 17.06
N ALA A 323 1.51 -6.96 16.82
CA ALA A 323 2.49 -7.76 17.57
C ALA A 323 2.90 -7.09 18.90
N ALA A 324 1.95 -6.39 19.52
CA ALA A 324 2.12 -5.64 20.76
C ALA A 324 0.93 -5.92 21.69
N ALA A 325 1.13 -5.71 22.99
CA ALA A 325 0.14 -5.99 24.01
C ALA A 325 0.37 -5.08 25.23
N LEU A 326 -0.65 -4.92 26.07
CA LEU A 326 -0.60 -4.16 27.31
C LEU A 326 -0.81 -5.08 28.52
N ASP A 327 0.11 -5.02 29.47
CA ASP A 327 0.00 -5.70 30.76
C ASP A 327 -0.85 -4.85 31.72
N VAL A 328 -2.14 -5.19 31.84
CA VAL A 328 -3.08 -4.43 32.68
C VAL A 328 -3.22 -5.00 34.09
N VAL A 329 -3.15 -6.32 34.23
CA VAL A 329 -3.27 -7.02 35.52
C VAL A 329 -2.11 -7.97 35.68
N ASP A 330 -1.38 -7.85 36.78
CA ASP A 330 -0.24 -8.72 37.09
C ASP A 330 -0.64 -10.21 37.06
N GLY A 331 0.00 -10.96 36.16
CA GLY A 331 -0.19 -12.40 36.02
C GLY A 331 -1.44 -12.83 35.23
N SER A 332 -2.19 -11.90 34.63
CA SER A 332 -3.18 -12.24 33.60
C SER A 332 -2.53 -12.28 32.21
N ASP A 333 -3.26 -12.81 31.22
CA ASP A 333 -2.85 -12.64 29.82
C ASP A 333 -2.91 -11.15 29.44
N PRO A 334 -1.93 -10.63 28.69
CA PRO A 334 -1.91 -9.22 28.28
C PRO A 334 -3.01 -8.92 27.27
N LEU A 335 -3.53 -7.69 27.29
CA LEU A 335 -4.52 -7.23 26.31
C LEU A 335 -3.83 -6.99 24.96
N PRO A 336 -4.27 -7.63 23.86
CA PRO A 336 -3.69 -7.36 22.54
C PRO A 336 -3.93 -5.92 22.12
N LEU A 337 -2.86 -5.23 21.70
CA LEU A 337 -2.96 -3.91 21.07
C LEU A 337 -3.37 -4.10 19.60
N ARG A 338 -4.21 -3.21 19.10
CA ARG A 338 -4.70 -3.21 17.71
C ARG A 338 -4.32 -1.92 17.02
N TYR A 339 -4.10 -1.99 15.72
CA TYR A 339 -3.90 -0.81 14.90
C TYR A 339 -5.26 -0.20 14.58
N GLY A 340 -5.51 1.00 15.09
CA GLY A 340 -6.75 1.73 14.92
C GLY A 340 -6.73 2.71 13.76
N GLY A 341 -5.55 3.16 13.35
CA GLY A 341 -5.33 4.02 12.18
C GLY A 341 -4.04 4.83 12.29
N PRO A 342 -3.71 5.64 11.26
CA PRO A 342 -2.41 6.30 11.16
C PRO A 342 -2.23 7.51 12.09
N VAL A 343 -3.32 8.15 12.51
CA VAL A 343 -3.27 9.34 13.37
C VAL A 343 -3.28 8.91 14.83
N GLY A 344 -2.31 9.37 15.62
CA GLY A 344 -2.26 9.08 17.06
C GLY A 344 -3.54 9.51 17.79
N TRP A 345 -3.99 8.73 18.78
CA TRP A 345 -5.22 9.03 19.50
C TRP A 345 -5.14 10.36 20.28
N SER A 346 -3.99 10.61 20.91
CA SER A 346 -3.69 11.90 21.55
C SER A 346 -3.77 13.06 20.57
N ALA A 347 -3.07 12.93 19.43
CA ALA A 347 -3.04 13.95 18.38
C ALA A 347 -4.42 14.25 17.78
N TYR A 348 -5.30 13.25 17.70
CA TYR A 348 -6.69 13.47 17.32
C TYR A 348 -7.44 14.32 18.38
N ARG A 349 -7.29 13.95 19.66
CA ARG A 349 -8.05 14.53 20.76
C ARG A 349 -7.65 15.96 21.08
N ASP A 350 -6.36 16.28 21.02
CA ASP A 350 -5.85 17.64 21.22
C ASP A 350 -6.01 18.53 19.98
N GLY A 351 -6.36 17.94 18.83
CA GLY A 351 -6.58 18.64 17.56
C GLY A 351 -5.30 18.97 16.79
N SER A 352 -4.13 18.58 17.29
CA SER A 352 -2.82 18.81 16.66
C SER A 352 -2.70 18.17 15.28
N TRP A 353 -3.49 17.13 15.00
CA TRP A 353 -3.56 16.51 13.67
C TRP A 353 -3.93 17.49 12.54
N ARG A 354 -4.61 18.61 12.84
CA ARG A 354 -5.00 19.63 11.86
C ARG A 354 -3.92 20.65 11.55
N ASP A 355 -2.87 20.70 12.36
CA ASP A 355 -1.86 21.73 12.28
C ASP A 355 -0.51 21.13 11.92
N PRO A 356 -0.28 20.77 10.65
CA PRO A 356 1.02 20.31 10.19
C PRO A 356 2.08 21.42 10.17
N HIS A 357 1.76 22.68 10.55
CA HIS A 357 2.60 23.84 10.24
C HIS A 357 2.98 24.77 11.41
N ASP A 358 2.35 24.72 12.59
CA ASP A 358 2.73 25.62 13.70
C ASP A 358 3.77 25.04 14.70
N GLY A 359 4.31 23.83 14.47
CA GLY A 359 5.39 23.27 15.28
C GLY A 359 6.81 23.73 14.90
N GLY A 360 6.97 24.38 13.75
CA GLY A 360 8.26 24.80 13.19
C GLY A 360 8.77 26.13 13.71
N GLY A 361 8.84 26.28 15.04
CA GLY A 361 9.90 27.12 15.60
C GLY A 361 11.23 26.52 15.16
N ASP A 362 12.09 27.33 14.54
CA ASP A 362 13.44 27.04 14.02
C ASP A 362 14.44 26.64 15.13
N ASP A 363 14.01 25.73 16.01
CA ASP A 363 14.84 25.10 17.01
C ASP A 363 15.24 23.77 16.39
N GLY A 364 16.47 23.69 15.88
CA GLY A 364 17.06 22.52 15.22
C GLY A 364 17.24 21.29 16.12
N GLY A 365 16.17 20.89 16.81
CA GLY A 365 15.98 19.58 17.39
C GLY A 365 15.57 18.62 16.28
N GLU A 366 16.19 17.45 16.33
CA GLU A 366 15.99 16.34 15.41
C GLU A 366 14.48 16.07 15.27
N GLU A 367 13.95 16.35 14.09
CA GLU A 367 12.54 16.17 13.72
C GLU A 367 12.19 14.69 13.97
N GLU A 368 11.43 14.42 15.04
CA GLU A 368 10.88 13.10 15.39
C GLU A 368 9.98 12.63 14.24
N MET A 369 10.61 12.06 13.23
CA MET A 369 9.98 11.47 12.07
C MET A 369 9.23 10.21 12.51
N TYR A 370 7.98 10.35 12.97
CA TYR A 370 7.01 9.26 13.15
C TYR A 370 7.66 7.93 13.58
N GLU A 371 8.42 7.95 14.68
CA GLU A 371 9.03 6.73 15.25
C GLU A 371 8.08 5.98 16.19
N GLY A 372 6.87 6.50 16.39
CA GLY A 372 5.88 6.01 17.37
C GLY A 372 5.42 4.57 17.22
N PHE A 373 5.83 3.85 16.16
CA PHE A 373 5.60 2.41 16.04
C PHE A 373 6.85 1.55 16.26
N LEU A 374 8.06 2.06 16.03
CA LEU A 374 9.29 1.26 16.09
C LEU A 374 9.97 1.29 17.47
N GLU A 375 9.79 2.35 18.26
CA GLU A 375 10.40 2.41 19.61
C GLU A 375 9.79 1.44 20.62
N TYR A 376 8.49 1.11 20.51
CA TYR A 376 7.82 0.27 21.50
C TYR A 376 8.28 -1.21 21.49
N ALA A 377 8.98 -1.64 20.44
CA ALA A 377 9.50 -3.01 20.35
C ALA A 377 10.98 -3.14 20.75
N GLY A 378 11.64 -2.03 21.13
CA GLY A 378 13.09 -1.92 21.13
C GLY A 378 13.81 -1.88 22.47
N ASP A 379 13.27 -1.26 23.52
CA ASP A 379 14.08 -0.92 24.70
C ASP A 379 13.65 -1.62 26.00
N ASP A 380 14.61 -2.34 26.59
CA ASP A 380 14.64 -2.75 27.99
C ASP A 380 14.53 -1.49 28.85
N VAL A 381 13.31 -1.17 29.33
CA VAL A 381 13.06 -0.12 30.31
C VAL A 381 13.79 -0.46 31.60
N ALA A 382 15.04 -0.01 31.70
CA ALA A 382 15.84 -0.11 32.90
C ALA A 382 15.23 0.79 33.98
N ALA A 383 14.42 0.17 34.84
CA ALA A 383 13.97 0.75 36.09
C ALA A 383 15.19 1.08 36.96
N ASP A 384 15.59 2.36 37.02
CA ASP A 384 16.14 3.01 38.22
C ASP A 384 16.59 4.45 37.92
N SER A 385 15.76 5.43 38.29
CA SER A 385 16.23 6.76 38.71
C SER A 385 15.19 7.46 39.60
N PRO A 386 15.45 7.65 40.90
CA PRO A 386 14.55 8.36 41.80
C PRO A 386 14.91 9.85 41.83
N SER A 387 14.10 10.70 41.22
CA SER A 387 14.12 12.17 41.39
C SER A 387 12.81 12.59 42.06
N SER A 388 12.76 12.82 43.37
CA SER A 388 13.16 14.03 44.12
C SER A 388 12.22 15.23 43.94
N GLU A 389 11.47 15.49 45.03
CA GLU A 389 10.90 16.77 45.47
C GLU A 389 9.67 17.33 44.71
N TYR A 390 8.49 16.75 45.01
CA TYR A 390 7.20 17.40 44.84
C TYR A 390 7.07 18.61 45.77
N SER A 391 7.05 19.80 45.18
CA SER A 391 6.69 21.05 45.83
C SER A 391 5.16 21.19 45.81
N SER A 392 4.51 20.78 46.91
CA SER A 392 3.06 20.94 47.13
C SER A 392 2.71 22.43 47.36
N GLY A 393 2.01 23.09 46.44
CA GLY A 393 1.60 24.48 46.69
C GLY A 393 0.89 25.23 45.57
N GLY A 394 -0.06 24.61 44.87
CA GLY A 394 -0.99 25.31 43.98
C GLY A 394 -2.18 24.40 43.71
N ALA A 395 -3.35 24.71 44.28
CA ALA A 395 -4.60 24.03 43.99
C ALA A 395 -5.27 24.74 42.81
N ASP A 396 -4.53 24.85 41.71
CA ASP A 396 -5.12 25.18 40.43
C ASP A 396 -5.65 23.83 39.92
N ASP A 397 -6.96 23.75 39.72
CA ASP A 397 -7.65 22.64 39.05
C ASP A 397 -7.13 22.60 37.60
N GLU A 398 -5.89 22.16 37.41
CA GLU A 398 -5.35 21.78 36.11
C GLU A 398 -6.22 20.62 35.65
N ASP A 399 -7.05 20.90 34.65
CA ASP A 399 -7.83 19.90 33.96
C ASP A 399 -6.86 18.76 33.60
N ASP A 400 -7.01 17.58 34.22
CA ASP A 400 -6.26 16.37 33.91
C ASP A 400 -6.55 16.01 32.44
N GLU A 401 -5.84 16.69 31.54
CA GLU A 401 -5.79 16.40 30.12
C GLU A 401 -5.27 14.98 30.00
N ASP A 402 -6.07 14.15 29.36
CA ASP A 402 -6.04 12.72 29.64
C ASP A 402 -4.75 12.04 29.16
N ASP A 403 -3.81 12.64 28.44
CA ASP A 403 -2.53 12.11 27.91
C ASP A 403 -2.44 10.65 27.39
N SER A 404 -3.53 9.88 27.35
CA SER A 404 -3.53 8.48 26.95
C SER A 404 -3.18 8.37 25.47
N ALA A 405 -2.16 7.57 25.18
CA ALA A 405 -1.75 7.27 23.81
C ALA A 405 -2.76 6.34 23.10
N PHE A 406 -3.64 5.67 23.87
CA PHE A 406 -4.48 4.60 23.38
C PHE A 406 -5.99 4.89 23.51
N LEU A 407 -6.74 4.37 22.54
CA LEU A 407 -8.20 4.36 22.56
C LEU A 407 -8.70 3.05 23.18
N TRP A 408 -9.45 3.16 24.28
CA TRP A 408 -10.07 2.03 24.97
C TRP A 408 -11.55 1.94 24.62
N ILE A 409 -11.98 0.80 24.07
CA ILE A 409 -13.38 0.55 23.71
C ILE A 409 -13.88 -0.70 24.45
N ALA A 410 -15.03 -0.59 25.12
CA ALA A 410 -15.65 -1.70 25.81
C ALA A 410 -17.14 -1.86 25.46
N ARG A 411 -17.66 -3.06 25.68
CA ARG A 411 -19.11 -3.30 25.57
C ARG A 411 -19.86 -2.57 26.69
N THR A 412 -20.82 -1.72 26.32
CA THR A 412 -21.59 -0.94 27.29
C THR A 412 -22.34 -1.82 28.28
N SER A 413 -22.82 -2.99 27.86
CA SER A 413 -23.55 -3.94 28.70
C SER A 413 -22.68 -4.63 29.75
N SER A 414 -21.36 -4.66 29.56
CA SER A 414 -20.41 -5.32 30.45
C SER A 414 -19.83 -4.37 31.49
N LEU A 415 -20.04 -3.06 31.36
CA LEU A 415 -19.50 -2.05 32.26
C LEU A 415 -20.38 -1.85 33.49
N ALA A 416 -19.76 -1.83 34.67
CA ALA A 416 -20.46 -1.43 35.89
C ALA A 416 -20.96 0.04 35.77
N PRO A 417 -22.12 0.39 36.36
CA PRO A 417 -22.66 1.74 36.29
C PRO A 417 -21.73 2.84 36.83
N THR A 418 -20.78 2.47 37.69
CA THR A 418 -19.80 3.38 38.32
C THR A 418 -18.63 3.75 37.41
N VAL A 419 -18.37 2.98 36.36
CA VAL A 419 -17.24 3.23 35.44
C VAL A 419 -17.61 4.38 34.49
N ARG A 420 -16.77 5.41 34.46
CA ARG A 420 -16.91 6.55 33.55
C ARG A 420 -16.69 6.09 32.12
N ARG A 421 -17.56 6.52 31.22
CA ARG A 421 -17.54 6.10 29.82
C ARG A 421 -18.31 7.07 28.93
N VAL A 422 -17.96 7.10 27.66
CA VAL A 422 -18.67 7.87 26.63
C VAL A 422 -19.29 6.89 25.63
N PRO A 423 -20.64 6.81 25.53
CA PRO A 423 -21.29 5.96 24.54
C PRO A 423 -20.92 6.35 23.10
N ILE A 424 -20.60 5.37 22.26
CA ILE A 424 -20.29 5.60 20.84
C ILE A 424 -21.59 5.43 20.05
N GLY A 425 -22.41 6.47 20.04
CA GLY A 425 -23.75 6.45 19.46
C GLY A 425 -24.63 5.31 19.98
N ASP A 426 -25.35 4.64 19.07
CA ASP A 426 -26.27 3.52 19.40
C ASP A 426 -25.60 2.13 19.26
N SER A 427 -24.27 2.09 19.19
CA SER A 427 -23.51 0.87 18.87
C SER A 427 -23.57 -0.22 19.95
N GLY A 428 -23.92 0.15 21.20
CA GLY A 428 -23.72 -0.70 22.37
C GLY A 428 -22.25 -0.82 22.81
N LEU A 429 -21.39 0.04 22.28
CA LEU A 429 -20.00 0.21 22.68
C LEU A 429 -19.81 1.57 23.37
N SER A 430 -18.77 1.68 24.18
CA SER A 430 -18.38 2.94 24.82
C SER A 430 -16.87 3.10 24.81
N SER A 431 -16.39 4.32 24.61
CA SER A 431 -15.00 4.68 24.83
C SER A 431 -14.78 5.06 26.30
N MET A 432 -13.54 4.91 26.76
CA MET A 432 -13.11 5.18 28.13
C MET A 432 -11.75 5.86 28.13
N ARG A 433 -11.44 6.57 29.22
CA ARG A 433 -10.08 7.01 29.52
C ARG A 433 -9.23 5.80 29.91
N GLU A 434 -7.92 5.86 29.70
CA GLU A 434 -7.02 4.75 30.02
C GLU A 434 -7.08 4.39 31.51
N ASP A 435 -6.95 5.38 32.40
CA ASP A 435 -7.01 5.16 33.85
C ASP A 435 -8.33 4.50 34.28
N ASP A 436 -9.47 5.00 33.78
CA ASP A 436 -10.79 4.43 34.08
C ASP A 436 -10.90 2.98 33.60
N ALA A 437 -10.29 2.66 32.44
CA ALA A 437 -10.31 1.33 31.86
C ALA A 437 -9.40 0.35 32.63
N VAL A 438 -8.17 0.78 32.93
CA VAL A 438 -7.19 0.01 33.72
C VAL A 438 -7.75 -0.28 35.10
N ASP A 439 -8.27 0.72 35.79
CA ASP A 439 -8.91 0.57 37.11
C ASP A 439 -10.11 -0.38 37.05
N ALA A 440 -10.96 -0.25 36.02
CA ALA A 440 -12.12 -1.13 35.86
C ALA A 440 -11.71 -2.59 35.63
N VAL A 441 -10.65 -2.84 34.86
CA VAL A 441 -10.13 -4.19 34.61
C VAL A 441 -9.47 -4.77 35.87
N GLN A 442 -8.59 -4.00 36.53
CA GLN A 442 -7.90 -4.44 37.75
C GLN A 442 -8.86 -4.71 38.92
N SER A 443 -9.92 -3.91 39.03
CA SER A 443 -10.96 -4.10 40.06
C SER A 443 -12.00 -5.19 39.73
N GLY A 444 -11.93 -5.77 38.52
CA GLY A 444 -12.89 -6.78 38.04
C GLY A 444 -14.28 -6.22 37.71
N LEU A 445 -14.41 -4.89 37.57
CA LEU A 445 -15.63 -4.22 37.09
C LEU A 445 -15.79 -4.30 35.57
N LEU A 446 -14.73 -4.63 34.84
CA LEU A 446 -14.70 -4.89 33.41
C LEU A 446 -13.88 -6.14 33.13
N SER A 447 -14.45 -7.09 32.39
CA SER A 447 -13.70 -8.27 31.94
C SER A 447 -12.68 -7.88 30.85
N PRO A 448 -11.44 -8.40 30.90
CA PRO A 448 -10.49 -8.29 29.78
C PRO A 448 -11.07 -8.77 28.44
N ASP A 449 -12.01 -9.71 28.46
CA ASP A 449 -12.68 -10.25 27.26
C ASP A 449 -13.75 -9.30 26.66
N ASP A 450 -14.07 -8.20 27.33
CA ASP A 450 -15.10 -7.24 26.93
C ASP A 450 -14.53 -5.86 26.58
N VAL A 451 -13.21 -5.72 26.54
CA VAL A 451 -12.47 -4.49 26.25
C VAL A 451 -11.41 -4.72 25.17
N ALA A 452 -11.24 -3.74 24.29
CA ALA A 452 -10.19 -3.72 23.28
C ALA A 452 -9.45 -2.38 23.33
N VAL A 453 -8.15 -2.43 23.03
CA VAL A 453 -7.27 -1.26 23.02
C VAL A 453 -6.71 -1.05 21.62
N TYR A 454 -6.71 0.19 21.17
CA TYR A 454 -6.30 0.60 19.82
C TYR A 454 -5.23 1.69 19.87
N SER A 455 -4.25 1.57 18.98
CA SER A 455 -3.27 2.60 18.66
C SER A 455 -3.76 3.39 17.46
N GLY A 456 -4.09 4.66 17.70
CA GLY A 456 -4.50 5.60 16.66
C GLY A 456 -5.93 5.46 16.12
N VAL A 457 -6.26 6.32 15.17
CA VAL A 457 -7.54 6.44 14.47
C VAL A 457 -7.33 6.81 13.01
N CYS A 458 -8.35 6.56 12.19
CA CYS A 458 -8.45 7.02 10.81
C CYS A 458 -9.27 8.31 10.76
N ILE A 459 -8.81 9.28 9.98
CA ILE A 459 -9.50 10.55 9.77
C ILE A 459 -9.73 10.72 8.28
N TRP A 460 -10.98 10.96 7.90
CA TRP A 460 -11.36 11.35 6.55
C TRP A 460 -11.84 12.80 6.57
N GLU A 461 -10.99 13.71 6.13
CA GLU A 461 -11.27 15.14 6.07
C GLU A 461 -12.39 15.47 5.08
N LYS A 462 -13.13 16.53 5.39
CA LYS A 462 -14.20 17.07 4.55
C LYS A 462 -13.92 18.53 4.26
N SER A 463 -14.08 18.92 3.01
CA SER A 463 -14.06 20.32 2.62
C SER A 463 -14.86 20.52 1.34
N ASP A 464 -15.34 21.74 1.14
CA ASP A 464 -16.16 22.12 -0.03
C ASP A 464 -15.44 21.92 -1.39
N GLY A 465 -14.13 21.62 -1.39
CA GLY A 465 -13.33 21.35 -2.58
C GLY A 465 -12.70 19.95 -2.65
N MET A 466 -12.92 19.10 -1.65
CA MET A 466 -12.36 17.75 -1.64
C MET A 466 -13.36 16.77 -2.24
N GLY A 467 -12.97 16.06 -3.30
CA GLY A 467 -13.81 15.02 -3.91
C GLY A 467 -15.08 15.53 -4.60
N SER A 468 -15.88 14.60 -5.12
CA SER A 468 -17.14 14.89 -5.82
C SER A 468 -18.32 15.13 -4.87
N VAL A 469 -18.24 14.62 -3.63
CA VAL A 469 -19.29 14.75 -2.61
C VAL A 469 -18.82 15.45 -1.33
N GLY A 470 -17.71 16.21 -1.40
CA GLY A 470 -17.16 16.98 -0.26
C GLY A 470 -16.15 16.22 0.60
N GLY A 471 -15.72 15.04 0.15
CA GLY A 471 -14.67 14.24 0.78
C GLY A 471 -15.22 13.32 1.87
N GLY A 472 -14.40 13.06 2.88
CA GLY A 472 -14.76 12.24 4.02
C GLY A 472 -14.90 10.75 3.69
N LEU A 473 -15.41 10.01 4.68
CA LEU A 473 -15.78 8.60 4.50
C LEU A 473 -16.93 8.43 3.50
N ARG A 474 -17.70 9.50 3.27
CA ARG A 474 -18.76 9.56 2.27
C ARG A 474 -18.24 9.39 0.86
N GLU A 475 -17.14 10.05 0.48
CA GLU A 475 -16.53 9.87 -0.85
C GLU A 475 -16.15 8.39 -1.09
N GLN A 476 -15.61 7.73 -0.06
CA GLN A 476 -15.24 6.31 -0.10
C GLN A 476 -16.44 5.38 -0.34
N ILE A 477 -17.64 5.78 0.13
CA ILE A 477 -18.86 4.99 0.01
C ILE A 477 -19.62 5.33 -1.28
N ASP A 478 -19.94 6.61 -1.48
CA ASP A 478 -20.86 7.05 -2.51
C ASP A 478 -20.19 7.21 -3.87
N ALA A 479 -18.96 7.73 -3.90
CA ALA A 479 -18.25 8.07 -5.15
C ALA A 479 -17.32 6.94 -5.61
N LEU A 480 -16.52 6.39 -4.69
CA LEU A 480 -15.54 5.35 -5.00
C LEU A 480 -16.14 3.94 -4.91
N GLY A 481 -17.20 3.74 -4.11
CA GLY A 481 -17.74 2.41 -3.84
C GLY A 481 -16.73 1.46 -3.18
N ALA A 482 -15.67 2.02 -2.60
CA ALA A 482 -14.61 1.32 -1.90
C ALA A 482 -15.07 0.76 -0.56
N MET A 483 -16.07 1.41 0.04
CA MET A 483 -16.63 1.03 1.32
C MET A 483 -18.17 0.99 1.28
N GLU A 484 -18.75 0.26 2.23
CA GLU A 484 -20.19 0.22 2.46
C GLU A 484 -20.51 0.29 3.95
N VAL A 485 -21.62 0.95 4.29
CA VAL A 485 -22.16 0.93 5.65
C VAL A 485 -22.79 -0.43 5.91
N VAL A 486 -22.37 -1.10 6.98
CA VAL A 486 -22.92 -2.38 7.41
C VAL A 486 -24.27 -2.15 8.10
N PRO A 487 -25.39 -2.63 7.54
CA PRO A 487 -26.68 -2.47 8.19
C PRO A 487 -26.73 -3.27 9.50
N PRO A 488 -27.50 -2.82 10.51
CA PRO A 488 -27.71 -3.61 11.72
C PRO A 488 -28.32 -4.97 11.38
N SER A 489 -27.89 -6.01 12.08
CA SER A 489 -28.42 -7.35 11.84
C SER A 489 -29.92 -7.34 12.14
N PRO A 490 -30.79 -7.78 11.22
CA PRO A 490 -32.21 -7.81 11.47
C PRO A 490 -32.51 -8.66 12.70
N ALA A 491 -33.53 -8.25 13.46
CA ALA A 491 -34.10 -9.06 14.53
C ALA A 491 -34.33 -10.48 14.02
N GLY A 492 -33.79 -11.47 14.71
CA GLY A 492 -34.02 -12.87 14.36
C GLY A 492 -35.52 -13.19 14.34
N PRO A 493 -35.96 -14.27 13.66
CA PRO A 493 -37.38 -14.64 13.53
C PRO A 493 -38.10 -14.87 14.88
N GLY A 494 -37.36 -14.92 16.00
CA GLY A 494 -37.89 -14.97 17.36
C GLY A 494 -38.24 -13.61 17.98
N GLY A 495 -38.12 -12.49 17.26
CA GLY A 495 -38.46 -11.15 17.76
C GLY A 495 -37.49 -10.61 18.81
N GLY A 496 -36.23 -11.06 18.80
CA GLY A 496 -35.17 -10.46 19.62
C GLY A 496 -34.77 -9.08 19.07
N ASP A 497 -34.25 -8.21 19.93
CA ASP A 497 -33.76 -6.90 19.53
C ASP A 497 -32.69 -7.03 18.44
N ALA A 498 -32.69 -6.10 17.47
CA ALA A 498 -31.66 -6.04 16.45
C ALA A 498 -30.30 -5.84 17.12
N VAL A 499 -29.32 -6.68 16.80
CA VAL A 499 -27.95 -6.51 17.31
C VAL A 499 -27.29 -5.41 16.46
N PRO A 500 -26.80 -4.32 17.08
CA PRO A 500 -26.04 -3.31 16.36
C PRO A 500 -24.87 -3.94 15.60
N ALA A 501 -24.63 -3.50 14.36
CA ALA A 501 -23.55 -4.03 13.52
C ALA A 501 -22.19 -3.96 14.23
N ALA A 502 -21.96 -2.89 15.00
CA ALA A 502 -20.77 -2.70 15.83
C ALA A 502 -20.55 -3.85 16.81
N LEU A 503 -21.56 -4.21 17.60
CA LEU A 503 -21.44 -5.33 18.55
C LEU A 503 -21.18 -6.67 17.84
N ALA A 504 -21.79 -6.88 16.67
CA ALA A 504 -21.58 -8.09 15.88
C ALA A 504 -20.13 -8.20 15.37
N ALA A 505 -19.55 -7.10 14.89
CA ALA A 505 -18.16 -7.05 14.44
C ALA A 505 -17.15 -7.09 15.60
N PHE A 506 -17.49 -6.49 16.74
CA PHE A 506 -16.60 -6.39 17.91
C PHE A 506 -16.37 -7.73 18.60
N GLY A 507 -17.33 -8.67 18.52
CA GLY A 507 -17.20 -9.99 19.14
C GLY A 507 -16.00 -10.81 18.64
N PRO A 508 -15.84 -11.04 17.32
CA PRO A 508 -14.66 -11.70 16.76
C PRO A 508 -13.35 -10.96 17.08
N VAL A 509 -13.37 -9.62 17.10
CA VAL A 509 -12.20 -8.78 17.40
C VAL A 509 -11.69 -9.01 18.81
N LEU A 510 -12.57 -9.11 19.81
CA LEU A 510 -12.20 -9.42 21.20
C LEU A 510 -11.55 -10.80 21.37
N ARG A 511 -11.77 -11.73 20.43
CA ARG A 511 -11.16 -13.08 20.46
C ARG A 511 -9.80 -13.16 19.77
N GLN A 512 -9.35 -12.08 19.14
CA GLN A 512 -8.00 -11.98 18.57
C GLN A 512 -6.98 -11.99 19.70
N SER A 513 -5.82 -12.60 19.46
CA SER A 513 -4.67 -12.57 20.37
C SER A 513 -3.58 -11.67 19.83
N VAL A 514 -2.53 -11.43 20.62
CA VAL A 514 -1.30 -10.77 20.15
C VAL A 514 -0.83 -11.42 18.85
N LEU A 515 -0.47 -10.60 17.86
CA LEU A 515 -0.03 -11.09 16.55
C LEU A 515 1.35 -11.74 16.67
N THR A 516 1.38 -13.04 16.39
CA THR A 516 2.59 -13.87 16.37
C THR A 516 2.48 -14.78 15.14
N GLU A 517 3.57 -15.45 14.79
CA GLU A 517 3.52 -16.46 13.70
C GLU A 517 2.43 -17.52 13.95
N GLY A 518 2.24 -17.96 15.20
CA GLY A 518 1.25 -18.97 15.57
C GLY A 518 -0.19 -18.48 15.63
N SER A 519 -0.42 -17.18 15.84
CA SER A 519 -1.77 -16.59 15.89
C SER A 519 -2.22 -15.98 14.57
N LEU A 520 -1.32 -15.76 13.60
CA LEU A 520 -1.62 -15.10 12.32
C LEU A 520 -2.85 -15.67 11.61
N GLU A 521 -2.91 -16.98 11.38
CA GLU A 521 -4.04 -17.60 10.67
C GLU A 521 -5.37 -17.47 11.44
N ARG A 522 -5.31 -17.56 12.78
CA ARG A 522 -6.48 -17.43 13.65
C ARG A 522 -7.00 -15.99 13.66
N ASN A 523 -6.10 -15.02 13.81
CA ASN A 523 -6.44 -13.60 13.79
C ASN A 523 -7.03 -13.21 12.43
N ALA A 524 -6.44 -13.67 11.32
CA ALA A 524 -6.98 -13.43 9.98
C ALA A 524 -8.39 -14.03 9.79
N ALA A 525 -8.67 -15.21 10.35
CA ALA A 525 -10.00 -15.80 10.32
C ALA A 525 -11.03 -15.00 11.14
N LEU A 526 -10.62 -14.47 12.29
CA LEU A 526 -11.46 -13.61 13.13
C LEU A 526 -11.73 -12.25 12.49
N SER A 527 -10.73 -11.66 11.79
CA SER A 527 -10.93 -10.45 10.98
C SER A 527 -11.92 -10.69 9.85
N ASP A 528 -11.81 -11.83 9.13
CA ASP A 528 -12.76 -12.22 8.09
C ASP A 528 -14.18 -12.48 8.65
N GLU A 529 -14.30 -12.98 9.87
CA GLU A 529 -15.58 -13.12 10.58
C GLU A 529 -16.18 -11.75 10.96
N ALA A 530 -15.37 -10.84 11.53
CA ALA A 530 -15.78 -9.47 11.84
C ALA A 530 -16.24 -8.73 10.56
N TRP A 531 -15.46 -8.84 9.49
CA TRP A 531 -15.73 -8.20 8.20
C TRP A 531 -17.03 -8.67 7.56
N ARG A 532 -17.35 -9.98 7.65
CA ARG A 532 -18.64 -10.48 7.15
C ARG A 532 -19.83 -9.94 7.95
N GLY A 533 -19.65 -9.62 9.23
CA GLY A 533 -20.75 -9.25 10.12
C GLY A 533 -21.71 -10.41 10.43
N ASP A 534 -21.31 -11.65 10.13
CA ASP A 534 -22.12 -12.86 10.29
C ASP A 534 -22.13 -13.35 11.75
N GLY A 535 -22.52 -12.48 12.69
CA GLY A 535 -22.55 -12.80 14.13
C GLY A 535 -23.55 -13.91 14.54
N ALA A 536 -24.28 -14.53 13.60
CA ALA A 536 -25.40 -15.42 13.90
C ALA A 536 -25.36 -16.82 13.23
N ALA A 537 -24.28 -17.20 12.53
CA ALA A 537 -24.28 -18.43 11.72
C ALA A 537 -23.51 -19.64 12.29
N ALA A 538 -23.05 -19.61 13.55
CA ALA A 538 -22.38 -20.76 14.18
C ALA A 538 -23.28 -22.01 14.42
N GLY A 539 -24.57 -21.94 14.07
CA GLY A 539 -25.55 -23.02 14.29
C GLY A 539 -26.09 -23.74 13.03
N ARG A 540 -25.75 -23.31 11.81
CA ARG A 540 -26.25 -23.97 10.58
C ARG A 540 -25.14 -24.77 9.91
N GLY A 541 -25.08 -26.05 10.21
CA GLY A 541 -24.35 -27.02 9.38
C GLY A 541 -24.93 -27.04 7.97
N GLY A 542 -24.30 -26.32 7.03
CA GLY A 542 -24.81 -26.23 5.67
C GLY A 542 -23.87 -25.49 4.72
N ARG A 543 -23.02 -26.26 4.04
CA ARG A 543 -22.17 -25.89 2.88
C ARG A 543 -21.32 -24.64 3.06
N THR A 544 -20.04 -24.88 3.35
CA THR A 544 -18.94 -23.97 3.03
C THR A 544 -18.98 -23.67 1.52
N THR A 545 -19.56 -22.52 1.13
CA THR A 545 -19.14 -21.84 -0.09
C THR A 545 -17.65 -21.50 0.07
N GLU A 546 -16.91 -21.67 -1.00
CA GLU A 546 -15.46 -21.86 -1.02
C GLU A 546 -14.65 -20.84 -0.20
N ALA A 547 -14.26 -21.22 1.02
CA ALA A 547 -13.11 -20.68 1.74
C ALA A 547 -11.76 -21.08 1.08
N GLY A 548 -11.79 -21.39 -0.22
CA GLY A 548 -10.69 -21.97 -0.99
C GLY A 548 -9.65 -20.96 -1.45
N GLY A 549 -9.97 -19.66 -1.48
CA GLY A 549 -9.06 -18.61 -1.95
C GLY A 549 -7.75 -18.56 -1.16
N TRP A 550 -7.82 -18.49 0.17
CA TRP A 550 -6.62 -18.40 1.01
C TRP A 550 -5.88 -19.74 1.16
N ARG A 551 -6.59 -20.88 1.26
CA ARG A 551 -5.93 -22.20 1.34
C ARG A 551 -5.25 -22.63 0.03
N ALA A 552 -5.76 -22.17 -1.12
CA ALA A 552 -5.09 -22.35 -2.41
C ALA A 552 -3.91 -21.37 -2.59
N TRP A 553 -3.96 -20.21 -1.92
CA TRP A 553 -2.92 -19.18 -1.96
C TRP A 553 -1.71 -19.53 -1.06
N CYS A 554 -1.92 -20.08 0.14
CA CYS A 554 -0.82 -20.47 1.05
C CYS A 554 -0.21 -21.86 0.77
N ARG A 555 -0.86 -22.74 0.00
CA ARG A 555 -0.28 -24.03 -0.41
C ARG A 555 0.25 -23.94 -1.84
N GLY A 556 1.50 -23.51 -1.96
CA GLY A 556 2.30 -23.69 -3.18
C GLY A 556 2.17 -25.13 -3.67
N ARG A 557 1.67 -25.31 -4.90
CA ARG A 557 1.66 -26.61 -5.57
C ARG A 557 3.11 -27.01 -5.81
N GLY A 558 3.62 -27.92 -4.98
CA GLY A 558 4.86 -28.64 -5.27
C GLY A 558 4.78 -29.35 -6.64
N PRO A 559 5.92 -29.55 -7.32
CA PRO A 559 5.93 -30.09 -8.66
C PRO A 559 5.35 -31.51 -8.66
N ARG A 560 4.38 -31.76 -9.54
CA ARG A 560 3.90 -33.10 -9.85
C ARG A 560 5.06 -33.88 -10.48
N GLY A 561 5.76 -34.65 -9.66
CA GLY A 561 6.71 -35.66 -10.12
C GLY A 561 6.03 -36.60 -11.10
N SER A 562 6.56 -36.67 -12.31
CA SER A 562 6.18 -37.63 -13.33
C SER A 562 6.55 -39.03 -12.86
N CYS A 563 5.55 -39.85 -12.55
CA CYS A 563 5.74 -41.28 -12.32
C CYS A 563 6.16 -41.94 -13.64
N PHE A 564 7.47 -42.15 -13.82
CA PHE A 564 8.01 -43.08 -14.80
C PHE A 564 7.61 -44.50 -14.39
N ARG A 565 6.68 -45.11 -15.14
CA ARG A 565 6.41 -46.56 -15.07
C ARG A 565 7.55 -47.31 -15.77
N THR A 566 8.51 -47.84 -15.00
CA THR A 566 9.34 -48.95 -15.47
C THR A 566 8.66 -50.27 -15.13
N ARG A 567 8.28 -51.02 -16.17
CA ARG A 567 7.88 -52.44 -16.08
C ARG A 567 9.04 -53.25 -15.49
N SER A 568 8.79 -53.95 -14.38
CA SER A 568 9.62 -55.06 -13.93
C SER A 568 8.94 -56.39 -14.27
N SER A 569 9.59 -57.17 -15.13
CA SER A 569 9.35 -58.60 -15.32
C SER A 569 10.04 -59.37 -14.19
N GLY A 570 9.33 -60.32 -13.60
CA GLY A 570 9.82 -61.12 -12.46
C GLY A 570 10.79 -62.24 -12.83
N SER A 571 11.51 -62.69 -11.80
CA SER A 571 12.08 -64.04 -11.58
C SER A 571 12.67 -64.00 -10.15
N SER A 572 12.05 -64.64 -9.16
CA SER A 572 12.19 -66.03 -8.69
C SER A 572 13.42 -66.31 -7.80
N SER A 573 13.15 -66.90 -6.63
CA SER A 573 14.04 -67.68 -5.72
C SER A 573 15.17 -66.90 -5.00
N THR A 574 15.56 -67.14 -3.74
CA THR A 574 15.27 -68.16 -2.69
C THR A 574 15.96 -67.68 -1.39
N ASP A 575 15.39 -68.04 -0.24
CA ASP A 575 15.99 -68.40 1.07
C ASP A 575 17.05 -67.57 1.82
N GLY A 576 16.85 -67.57 3.15
CA GLY A 576 17.84 -67.31 4.21
C GLY A 576 17.91 -65.84 4.64
N GLY A 577 17.87 -65.45 5.90
CA GLY A 577 18.19 -66.09 7.17
C GLY A 577 18.64 -64.96 8.10
N ALA A 578 18.38 -65.10 9.40
CA ALA A 578 18.56 -64.11 10.45
C ALA A 578 19.89 -63.31 10.45
N GLU A 579 19.86 -62.07 10.93
CA GLU A 579 20.56 -61.69 12.17
C GLU A 579 20.21 -60.26 12.64
N ARG A 580 20.00 -60.15 13.95
CA ARG A 580 19.97 -58.90 14.71
C ARG A 580 21.41 -58.50 14.98
N GLU A 581 21.76 -57.24 14.74
CA GLU A 581 22.81 -56.57 15.52
C GLU A 581 22.45 -55.12 15.80
N SER A 582 22.66 -54.77 17.06
CA SER A 582 22.52 -53.49 17.72
C SER A 582 23.88 -52.82 17.85
N VAL A 583 24.09 -51.61 17.34
CA VAL A 583 25.22 -50.74 17.71
C VAL A 583 24.80 -49.27 17.48
N SER A 584 24.49 -48.55 18.55
CA SER A 584 25.35 -47.59 19.27
C SER A 584 25.44 -46.19 18.63
N SER A 585 24.89 -45.25 19.41
CA SER A 585 25.14 -43.82 19.40
C SER A 585 26.62 -43.44 19.22
N ARG A 586 26.89 -42.44 18.37
CA ARG A 586 28.02 -41.52 18.51
C ARG A 586 27.63 -40.10 18.10
N THR A 587 27.75 -39.23 19.09
CA THR A 587 27.91 -37.77 19.05
C THR A 587 29.08 -37.34 18.17
N PHE A 588 28.92 -36.22 17.47
CA PHE A 588 30.02 -35.42 16.92
C PHE A 588 29.82 -33.95 17.31
N ALA A 589 30.83 -33.39 17.96
CA ALA A 589 30.99 -31.97 18.29
C ALA A 589 31.74 -31.23 17.15
N PRO A 590 31.71 -29.89 17.11
CA PRO A 590 32.11 -29.11 15.94
C PRO A 590 33.61 -28.76 15.91
N ALA A 591 34.16 -28.58 14.70
CA ALA A 591 35.49 -28.03 14.44
C ALA A 591 35.31 -26.68 13.72
N LYS A 592 35.66 -25.56 14.39
CA LYS A 592 36.94 -24.81 14.34
C LYS A 592 37.13 -23.93 13.10
N ALA A 593 37.14 -22.63 13.39
CA ALA A 593 37.47 -21.49 12.54
C ALA A 593 38.96 -21.40 12.17
N LEU A 594 39.23 -20.61 11.12
CA LEU A 594 40.34 -19.63 10.85
C LEU A 594 40.62 -19.56 9.32
N PRO A 595 41.29 -18.52 8.78
CA PRO A 595 41.45 -17.14 9.25
C PRO A 595 41.20 -16.05 8.17
N THR A 596 41.08 -14.83 8.67
CA THR A 596 41.24 -13.52 8.02
C THR A 596 42.57 -13.35 7.27
N VAL A 597 42.52 -12.68 6.11
CA VAL A 597 43.65 -11.96 5.50
C VAL A 597 43.10 -10.65 4.93
N GLY A 598 43.67 -9.53 5.35
CA GLY A 598 43.37 -8.20 4.82
C GLY A 598 44.23 -7.86 3.61
N HIS A 599 43.69 -6.98 2.76
CA HIS A 599 44.42 -5.87 2.19
C HIS A 599 43.47 -4.71 1.88
#